data_AF-A0A953YXP6-F1
#
_entry.id   AF-A0A953YXP6-F1
#
_cell.length_a   1.000
_cell.length_b   1.000
_cell.length_c   1.000
_cell.angle_alpha   90.00
_cell.angle_beta   90.00
_cell.angle_gamma   90.00
#
_symmetry.space_group_name_H-M   'P 1'
#
loop_
_entity.id
_entity.type
_entity.pdbx_description
1 polymer ?
#
loop_
_entity_poly.entity_id
_entity_poly.type
_entity_poly.pdbx_seq_one_letter_code
_entity_poly.pdbx_strand_id
1 'polypeptide(L)'
;SSGANAPLAHALCVQASIGCLMGVRPHVHRRELELIPYVEQQHTIEGLRFNFGTINMEVGAADKSGARRTLELMCDVPFKLRTRHGEKSQLHDLQPGMHALQV
;
A
#
# COMPACT_ATOMS: atom_id res chain seq x y z
N SER A 1 -0.03 -37.68 2.98
CA SER A 1 -1.10 -36.76 3.41
C SER A 1 -0.58 -35.33 3.32
N SER A 2 -1.04 -34.57 2.32
CA SER A 2 -0.56 -33.23 1.97
C SER A 2 -1.08 -32.17 2.94
N GLY A 3 -0.51 -32.12 4.16
CA GLY A 3 -0.93 -31.22 5.24
C GLY A 3 -0.34 -29.80 5.19
N ALA A 4 0.33 -29.42 4.09
CA ALA A 4 1.00 -28.12 3.92
C ALA A 4 0.07 -26.98 3.46
N ASN A 5 -1.23 -27.26 3.34
CA ASN A 5 -2.25 -26.27 3.04
C ASN A 5 -3.22 -26.14 4.21
N ALA A 6 -3.44 -24.91 4.66
CA ALA A 6 -4.47 -24.15 3.96
C ALA A 6 -4.49 -22.66 4.40
N PRO A 7 -4.38 -22.29 5.69
CA PRO A 7 -4.54 -20.88 6.08
C PRO A 7 -3.23 -20.10 6.21
N LEU A 8 -2.19 -20.68 6.83
CA LEU A 8 -0.94 -19.95 7.09
C LEU A 8 -0.13 -19.71 5.80
N ALA A 9 0.04 -20.74 4.97
CA ALA A 9 0.69 -20.60 3.67
C ALA A 9 -0.05 -19.58 2.77
N HIS A 10 -1.38 -19.59 2.82
CA HIS A 10 -2.22 -18.61 2.12
C HIS A 10 -2.03 -17.19 2.70
N ALA A 11 -2.05 -17.03 4.03
CA ALA A 11 -1.83 -15.75 4.69
C ALA A 11 -0.44 -15.16 4.38
N LEU A 12 0.60 -16.00 4.38
CA LEU A 12 1.96 -15.63 4.00
C LEU A 12 2.05 -15.25 2.52
N CYS A 13 1.34 -15.98 1.64
CA CYS A 13 1.27 -15.65 0.22
C CYS A 13 0.59 -14.29 0.00
N VAL A 14 -0.55 -14.03 0.65
CA VAL A 14 -1.24 -12.74 0.61
C VAL A 14 -0.33 -11.61 1.14
N GLN A 15 0.35 -11.84 2.27
CA GLN A 15 1.29 -10.86 2.82
C GLN A 15 2.47 -10.59 1.86
N ALA A 16 3.02 -11.62 1.23
CA ALA A 16 4.08 -11.50 0.25
C ALA A 16 3.60 -10.77 -1.02
N SER A 17 2.39 -11.03 -1.50
CA SER A 17 1.80 -10.31 -2.63
C SER A 17 1.64 -8.82 -2.32
N ILE A 18 1.06 -8.47 -1.16
CA ILE A 18 0.88 -7.07 -0.74
C ILE A 18 2.24 -6.37 -0.54
N GLY A 19 3.20 -7.03 0.11
CA GLY A 19 4.48 -6.42 0.47
C GLY A 19 5.54 -6.40 -0.63
N CYS A 20 5.57 -7.42 -1.48
CA CYS A 20 6.60 -7.58 -2.52
C CYS A 20 6.11 -7.14 -3.90
N LEU A 21 4.85 -7.41 -4.26
CA LEU A 21 4.32 -7.01 -5.57
C LEU A 21 3.76 -5.58 -5.49
N MET A 22 2.87 -5.34 -4.52
CA MET A 22 2.22 -4.03 -4.39
C MET A 22 3.06 -3.01 -3.60
N GLY A 23 4.15 -3.48 -2.99
CA GLY A 23 5.09 -2.66 -2.22
C GLY A 23 4.49 -1.96 -1.01
N VAL A 24 3.43 -2.52 -0.42
CA VAL A 24 2.77 -1.98 0.77
C VAL A 24 3.32 -2.65 2.02
N ARG A 25 3.91 -1.86 2.92
CA ARG A 25 4.59 -2.36 4.11
C ARG A 25 4.16 -1.62 5.38
N PRO A 26 3.54 -2.30 6.36
CA PRO A 26 3.20 -1.67 7.63
C PRO A 26 4.44 -1.54 8.53
N HIS A 27 4.69 -0.34 9.03
CA HIS A 27 5.62 -0.05 10.12
C HIS A 27 4.84 0.21 11.41
N VAL A 28 4.33 -0.87 12.02
CA VAL A 28 3.41 -0.81 13.16
C VAL A 28 3.96 0.03 14.33
N HIS A 29 5.25 -0.10 14.65
CA HIS A 29 5.90 0.68 15.72
C HIS A 29 5.88 2.20 15.49
N ARG A 30 5.86 2.64 14.22
CA ARG A 30 5.82 4.06 13.83
C ARG A 30 4.41 4.54 13.46
N ARG A 31 3.43 3.63 13.45
CA ARG A 31 2.08 3.87 12.90
C ARG A 31 2.13 4.41 11.46
N GLU A 32 3.15 4.02 10.71
CA GLU A 32 3.38 4.41 9.32
C GLU A 32 3.07 3.24 8.39
N LEU A 33 2.42 3.51 7.27
CA LEU A 33 2.29 2.59 6.15
C LEU A 33 3.25 3.06 5.05
N GLU A 34 4.16 2.23 4.59
CA GLU A 34 5.02 2.53 3.46
C GLU A 34 4.41 1.97 2.17
N LEU A 35 4.44 2.76 1.08
CA LEU A 35 4.05 2.36 -0.26
C LEU A 35 5.21 2.60 -1.22
N ILE A 36 5.58 1.53 -1.94
CA ILE A 36 6.57 1.53 -3.02
C ILE A 36 5.89 0.97 -4.28
N PRO A 37 5.46 1.81 -5.24
CA PRO A 37 4.65 1.34 -6.36
C PRO A 37 5.50 0.61 -7.42
N TYR A 38 5.76 -0.68 -7.22
CA TYR A 38 6.57 -1.50 -8.13
C TYR A 38 5.85 -1.86 -9.44
N VAL A 39 4.55 -2.14 -9.38
CA VAL A 39 3.74 -2.54 -10.55
C VAL A 39 3.48 -1.32 -11.41
N GLU A 40 3.93 -1.29 -12.67
CA GLU A 40 3.77 -0.14 -13.57
C GLU A 40 2.33 0.14 -14.00
N GLN A 41 1.49 -0.89 -14.00
CA GLN A 41 0.08 -0.79 -14.36
C GLN A 41 -0.76 -0.19 -13.23
N GLN A 42 -1.89 0.39 -13.61
CA GLN A 42 -2.93 0.80 -12.67
C GLN A 42 -3.43 -0.41 -11.87
N HIS A 43 -3.62 -0.22 -10.57
CA HIS A 43 -4.12 -1.27 -9.70
C HIS A 43 -4.79 -0.72 -8.45
N THR A 44 -5.66 -1.53 -7.87
CA THR A 44 -6.44 -1.17 -6.68
C THR A 44 -6.12 -2.13 -5.54
N ILE A 45 -6.05 -1.60 -4.34
CA ILE A 45 -5.88 -2.33 -3.09
C ILE A 45 -7.08 -1.97 -2.21
N GLU A 46 -7.99 -2.92 -2.03
CA GLU A 46 -9.21 -2.71 -1.25
C GLU A 46 -9.14 -3.45 0.09
N GLY A 47 -9.73 -2.85 1.13
CA GLY A 47 -9.89 -3.50 2.42
C GLY A 47 -8.60 -3.71 3.20
N LEU A 48 -7.53 -2.96 2.92
CA LEU A 48 -6.26 -3.10 3.64
C LEU A 48 -6.46 -2.69 5.10
N ARG A 49 -6.27 -3.66 6.01
CA ARG A 49 -6.36 -3.40 7.45
C ARG A 49 -5.06 -2.78 7.97
N PHE A 50 -5.16 -1.62 8.61
CA PHE A 50 -4.02 -0.93 9.23
C PHE A 50 -4.48 -0.10 10.43
N ASN A 51 -3.79 -0.22 11.58
CA ASN A 51 -4.09 0.52 12.82
C ASN A 51 -5.59 0.52 13.20
N PHE A 52 -6.25 -0.64 13.17
CA PHE A 52 -7.68 -0.80 13.47
C PHE A 52 -8.65 -0.17 12.47
N GLY A 53 -8.16 0.41 11.38
CA GLY A 53 -8.96 0.92 10.28
C GLY A 53 -8.79 0.12 9.00
N THR A 54 -9.39 0.67 7.95
CA THR A 54 -9.47 0.15 6.59
C THR A 54 -8.99 1.22 5.63
N ILE A 55 -8.12 0.83 4.71
CA ILE A 55 -7.57 1.69 3.68
C ILE A 55 -7.93 1.08 2.32
N ASN A 56 -8.47 1.90 1.43
CA ASN A 56 -8.61 1.58 0.01
C ASN A 56 -7.68 2.51 -0.77
N MET A 57 -6.97 1.96 -1.75
CA MET A 57 -6.01 2.70 -2.57
C MET A 57 -6.20 2.36 -4.04
N GLU A 58 -6.20 3.37 -4.89
CA GLU A 58 -6.04 3.24 -6.33
C GLU A 58 -4.71 3.88 -6.72
N VAL A 59 -3.82 3.08 -7.29
CA VAL A 59 -2.53 3.53 -7.80
C VAL A 59 -2.65 3.64 -9.30
N GLY A 60 -2.50 4.85 -9.83
CA GLY A 60 -2.47 5.11 -11.25
C GLY A 60 -1.27 4.44 -11.94
N ALA A 61 -1.40 4.20 -13.23
CA ALA A 61 -0.29 3.73 -14.05
C ALA A 61 0.87 4.73 -14.02
N ALA A 62 2.09 4.23 -14.17
CA ALA A 62 3.26 5.07 -14.36
C ALA A 62 3.08 5.97 -15.60
N ASP A 63 3.46 7.25 -15.48
CA ASP A 63 3.60 8.08 -16.67
C ASP A 63 4.70 7.53 -17.60
N LYS A 64 4.82 8.10 -18.81
CA LYS A 64 5.82 7.67 -19.81
C LYS A 64 7.27 7.73 -19.31
N SER A 65 7.54 8.45 -18.23
CA SER A 65 8.86 8.59 -17.63
C SER A 65 9.11 7.62 -16.46
N GLY A 66 8.10 6.86 -16.03
CA GLY A 66 8.18 5.97 -14.87
C GLY A 66 8.24 6.71 -13.53
N ALA A 67 8.14 8.03 -13.53
CA ALA A 67 8.58 8.88 -12.42
C ALA A 67 7.44 9.43 -11.56
N ARG A 68 6.23 9.54 -12.11
CA ARG A 68 5.09 10.15 -11.40
C ARG A 68 3.83 9.33 -11.59
N ARG A 69 3.07 9.21 -10.51
CA ARG A 69 1.77 8.53 -10.46
C ARG A 69 0.80 9.30 -9.59
N THR A 70 -0.47 9.09 -9.85
CA THR A 70 -1.55 9.52 -8.96
C THR A 70 -1.85 8.38 -8.01
N LEU A 71 -1.98 8.68 -6.72
CA LEU A 71 -2.49 7.78 -5.71
C LEU A 71 -3.77 8.37 -5.16
N GLU A 72 -4.89 7.71 -5.39
CA GLU A 72 -6.14 8.03 -4.71
C GLU A 72 -6.30 7.07 -3.54
N LEU A 73 -6.62 7.61 -2.37
CA LEU A 73 -6.77 6.79 -1.16
C LEU A 73 -8.01 7.21 -0.39
N MET A 74 -8.63 6.24 0.26
CA MET A 74 -9.69 6.46 1.24
C MET A 74 -9.35 5.70 2.52
N CYS A 75 -9.41 6.39 3.67
CA CYS A 75 -9.21 5.77 4.97
C CYS A 75 -10.28 6.18 5.98
N ASP A 76 -10.56 5.31 6.94
CA ASP A 76 -11.55 5.53 8.02
C ASP A 76 -10.89 5.95 9.36
N VAL A 77 -9.57 5.83 9.48
CA VAL A 77 -8.77 6.22 10.64
C VAL A 77 -7.58 7.08 10.24
N PRO A 78 -7.07 7.95 11.12
CA PRO A 78 -5.86 8.71 10.86
C PRO A 78 -4.64 7.80 10.83
N PHE A 79 -3.75 8.02 9.86
CA PHE A 79 -2.49 7.30 9.77
C PHE A 79 -1.44 8.09 8.99
N LYS A 80 -0.20 7.60 9.01
CA LYS A 80 0.89 8.19 8.23
C LYS A 80 1.20 7.32 7.02
N LEU A 81 1.18 7.89 5.83
CA LEU A 81 1.61 7.21 4.60
C LEU A 81 2.98 7.71 4.19
N ARG A 82 3.94 6.79 4.06
CA ARG A 82 5.24 7.05 3.49
C ARG A 82 5.28 6.55 2.06
N THR A 83 5.45 7.44 1.09
CA THR A 83 5.58 7.06 -0.32
C THR A 83 7.06 7.09 -0.68
N ARG A 84 7.52 6.12 -1.48
CA ARG A 84 8.92 6.03 -1.90
C ARG A 84 9.02 5.81 -3.41
N HIS A 85 9.88 6.61 -4.05
CA HIS A 85 10.26 6.46 -5.44
C HIS A 85 11.80 6.56 -5.54
N GLY A 86 12.45 5.44 -5.88
CA GLY A 86 13.91 5.33 -5.81
C GLY A 86 14.42 5.67 -4.40
N GLU A 87 15.28 6.68 -4.32
CA GLU A 87 15.84 7.20 -3.05
C GLU A 87 14.96 8.27 -2.38
N LYS A 88 13.98 8.81 -3.09
CA LYS A 88 13.10 9.87 -2.57
C LYS A 88 12.00 9.26 -1.72
N SER A 89 11.76 9.85 -0.55
CA SER A 89 10.65 9.50 0.32
C SER A 89 9.88 10.74 0.73
N GLN A 90 8.55 10.64 0.73
CA GLN A 90 7.65 11.66 1.28
C GLN A 90 6.76 11.03 2.36
N LEU A 91 6.49 11.79 3.41
CA LEU A 91 5.62 11.37 4.51
C LEU A 91 4.38 12.25 4.51
N HIS A 92 3.20 11.62 4.54
CA HIS A 92 1.89 12.26 4.50
C HIS A 92 1.15 11.91 5.78
N ASP A 93 0.69 12.92 6.53
CA ASP A 93 -0.20 12.72 7.67
C ASP A 93 -1.66 12.80 7.17
N LEU A 94 -2.36 11.67 7.17
CA LEU A 94 -3.67 11.52 6.55
C LEU A 94 -4.77 11.44 7.60
N GLN A 95 -5.84 12.20 7.38
CA GLN A 95 -7.07 12.15 8.18
C GLN A 95 -8.11 11.24 7.53
N PRO A 96 -9.13 10.76 8.25
CA PRO A 96 -10.22 10.01 7.65
C PRO A 96 -10.86 10.76 6.47
N GLY A 97 -11.14 10.05 5.38
CA GLY A 97 -11.69 10.62 4.14
C GLY A 97 -10.90 10.20 2.90
N MET A 98 -11.16 10.92 1.80
CA MET A 98 -10.54 10.69 0.50
C MET A 98 -9.39 11.68 0.26
N HIS A 99 -8.29 11.18 -0.31
CA HIS A 99 -7.08 11.95 -0.61
C HIS A 99 -6.58 11.60 -2.00
N ALA A 100 -6.06 12.61 -2.71
CA ALA A 100 -5.34 12.43 -3.95
C ALA A 100 -3.90 12.93 -3.75
N LEU A 101 -2.93 12.03 -3.92
CA LEU A 101 -1.51 12.29 -3.75
C LEU A 101 -0.79 12.07 -5.08
N GLN A 102 0.35 12.73 -5.24
CA GLN A 102 1.27 12.39 -6.33
C GLN A 102 2.52 11.74 -5.75
N VAL A 103 2.87 10.60 -6.33
CA VAL A 103 3.92 9.70 -5.85
C VAL A 103 4.87 9.29 -6.96
#